data_AF-A0A2E5HHK9-F1
#
_entry.id   AF-A0A2E5HHK9-F1
#
_cell.length_a   1.000
_cell.length_b   1.000
_cell.length_c   1.000
_cell.angle_alpha   90.00
_cell.angle_beta   90.00
_cell.angle_gamma   90.00
#
_symmetry.space_group_name_H-M   'P 1'
#
loop_
_entity.id
_entity.type
_entity.pdbx_description
1 polymer ?
#
loop_
_entity_poly.entity_id
_entity_poly.type
_entity_poly.pdbx_seq_one_letter_code
_entity_poly.pdbx_strand_id
1 'polypeptide(L)'
;MSSANTPHELTNPIRGLTEWVQANLEASSARPEEPLLHKGRFIEVYDPVLGLGLVGQRAADHLAVLISLDEADLLRAYSPDGPFEDEAIRDKLRALAEERDAQHLKHLLLCDWHGDPYGPTLYDSQITLELCRLAPRFTGLRSLYVGDALTRTGPPQSYVQGVGALLRSFPDLEELHVCSRVSLLGVLRHARLKTLRVETLEEAYEVMLDLSRSHLPSLERLDLWLTDMGGGGGFDEFADDIDQDELELFAPLLSGKATPALQHLALCNTWLSDPLVIELTASPLFGRLRHLDLSGGTLTDRGARALIAAAAHTRLETLTISRNFVSASAREHLRQAGAWTLRDSGQRLDDWVAPEFADVF
;
A
#
# COMPACT_ATOMS: atom_id res chain seq x y z
N MET A 1 6.97 38.80 -22.37
CA MET A 1 5.50 38.73 -22.24
C MET A 1 5.14 37.28 -22.56
N SER A 2 5.03 36.42 -21.53
CA SER A 2 3.77 36.05 -20.84
C SER A 2 2.81 35.35 -21.84
N SER A 3 2.26 34.15 -21.65
CA SER A 3 1.94 33.33 -20.47
C SER A 3 1.54 31.92 -20.96
N ALA A 4 1.95 30.85 -20.26
CA ALA A 4 1.12 29.92 -19.49
C ALA A 4 0.02 29.14 -20.26
N ASN A 5 0.15 27.79 -20.28
CA ASN A 5 -0.92 26.87 -19.88
C ASN A 5 -0.41 25.42 -19.82
N THR A 6 -0.19 24.95 -18.59
CA THR A 6 -0.14 23.54 -18.19
C THR A 6 -1.45 23.21 -17.44
N PRO A 7 -2.10 22.06 -17.71
CA PRO A 7 -3.03 21.44 -16.77
C PRO A 7 -2.59 19.99 -16.42
N HIS A 8 -2.26 19.66 -15.16
CA HIS A 8 -3.14 19.26 -14.02
C HIS A 8 -3.88 17.92 -14.26
N GLU A 9 -4.02 16.92 -13.37
CA GLU A 9 -3.46 16.49 -12.06
C GLU A 9 -4.23 15.18 -11.71
N LEU A 10 -3.55 14.09 -11.33
CA LEU A 10 -4.13 12.79 -10.92
C LEU A 10 -4.53 12.79 -9.44
N THR A 11 -5.76 12.45 -9.06
CA THR A 11 -6.13 12.36 -7.62
C THR A 11 -5.81 11.00 -7.02
N ASN A 12 -4.67 10.89 -6.32
CA ASN A 12 -4.26 9.77 -5.46
C ASN A 12 -4.30 10.26 -3.98
N PRO A 13 -4.97 9.58 -3.02
CA PRO A 13 -4.98 10.05 -1.64
C PRO A 13 -3.60 9.99 -0.96
N ILE A 14 -2.62 9.25 -1.50
CA ILE A 14 -1.20 9.37 -1.13
C ILE A 14 -0.53 10.57 -1.80
N ARG A 15 -0.96 11.01 -3.00
CA ARG A 15 -0.64 12.37 -3.50
C ARG A 15 -1.12 13.43 -2.50
N GLY A 16 -2.21 13.20 -1.78
CA GLY A 16 -2.61 14.08 -0.66
C GLY A 16 -1.56 14.24 0.44
N LEU A 17 -0.71 13.24 0.68
CA LEU A 17 0.42 13.31 1.62
C LEU A 17 1.71 13.75 0.90
N THR A 18 1.97 13.25 -0.30
CA THR A 18 3.17 13.50 -1.11
C THR A 18 3.17 14.86 -1.81
N GLU A 19 2.07 15.34 -2.39
CA GLU A 19 1.87 16.71 -2.90
C GLU A 19 1.79 17.73 -1.77
N TRP A 20 1.22 17.32 -0.62
CA TRP A 20 1.29 18.12 0.59
C TRP A 20 2.74 18.26 1.10
N VAL A 21 3.54 17.20 1.04
CA VAL A 21 4.99 17.23 1.32
C VAL A 21 5.73 18.07 0.26
N GLN A 22 5.50 17.87 -1.03
CA GLN A 22 6.17 18.58 -2.14
C GLN A 22 5.86 20.09 -2.18
N ALA A 23 4.58 20.49 -2.08
CA ALA A 23 4.19 21.89 -2.11
C ALA A 23 4.72 22.71 -0.91
N ASN A 24 5.04 22.04 0.21
CA ASN A 24 5.65 22.68 1.39
C ASN A 24 7.19 22.65 1.37
N LEU A 25 7.81 21.70 0.67
CA LEU A 25 9.26 21.66 0.42
C LEU A 25 9.71 22.79 -0.50
N GLU A 26 8.98 23.04 -1.60
CA GLU A 26 9.30 24.09 -2.60
C GLU A 26 9.21 25.51 -2.02
N ALA A 27 8.28 25.73 -1.08
CA ALA A 27 8.13 26.99 -0.35
C ALA A 27 9.27 27.27 0.67
N SER A 28 10.09 26.27 1.00
CA SER A 28 11.15 26.36 2.02
C SER A 28 12.55 26.60 1.45
N SER A 29 12.66 26.91 0.15
CA SER A 29 13.93 27.13 -0.58
C SER A 29 14.69 28.41 -0.18
N ALA A 30 14.87 28.65 1.12
CA ALA A 30 15.62 29.76 1.69
C ALA A 30 16.68 29.29 2.70
N ARG A 31 17.85 28.92 2.16
CA ARG A 31 19.22 28.93 2.74
C ARG A 31 19.55 28.12 4.02
N PRO A 32 20.80 27.65 4.18
CA PRO A 32 21.13 26.44 4.95
C PRO A 32 21.68 26.65 6.38
N GLU A 33 21.46 27.78 7.06
CA GLU A 33 22.26 28.10 8.26
C GLU A 33 21.53 28.34 9.59
N GLU A 34 20.21 28.16 9.74
CA GLU A 34 19.59 28.22 11.08
C GLU A 34 18.48 27.15 11.28
N PRO A 35 18.37 26.51 12.46
CA PRO A 35 17.37 25.48 12.71
C PRO A 35 15.97 26.10 12.88
N LEU A 36 15.03 25.70 12.02
CA LEU A 36 13.64 26.15 12.03
C LEU A 36 12.82 25.35 13.05
N LEU A 37 12.36 26.01 14.11
CA LEU A 37 11.31 25.52 15.00
C LEU A 37 9.96 26.15 14.61
N HIS A 38 8.97 25.38 14.11
CA HIS A 38 7.60 25.92 14.00
C HIS A 38 6.44 24.89 13.92
N LYS A 39 5.57 24.93 14.96
CA LYS A 39 4.10 24.69 14.91
C LYS A 39 3.57 23.46 14.13
N GLY A 40 3.80 22.25 14.65
CA GLY A 40 2.87 21.12 14.48
C GLY A 40 2.74 20.51 13.08
N ARG A 41 3.85 20.24 12.37
CA ARG A 41 3.94 19.42 11.14
C ARG A 41 5.32 18.74 11.00
N PHE A 42 5.36 17.65 10.21
CA PHE A 42 6.30 16.50 10.21
C PHE A 42 7.62 16.60 9.42
N ILE A 43 8.46 15.60 9.71
CA ILE A 43 9.69 15.08 9.08
C ILE A 43 10.99 15.66 9.66
N GLU A 44 11.56 14.90 10.60
CA GLU A 44 13.02 14.79 10.75
C GLU A 44 13.35 13.30 10.64
N VAL A 45 14.27 12.99 9.73
CA VAL A 45 15.04 11.74 9.74
C VAL A 45 15.60 11.61 11.15
N TYR A 46 15.36 10.49 11.83
CA TYR A 46 16.17 10.17 13.00
C TYR A 46 17.61 9.91 12.53
N ASP A 47 18.42 10.96 12.52
CA ASP A 47 19.87 10.88 12.48
C ASP A 47 20.35 10.87 13.95
N PRO A 48 20.90 9.74 14.45
CA PRO A 48 21.42 9.65 15.80
C PRO A 48 22.56 10.65 16.08
N VAL A 49 23.16 11.28 15.06
CA VAL A 49 24.13 12.37 15.22
C VAL A 49 23.46 13.71 15.55
N LEU A 50 22.18 13.91 15.21
CA LEU A 50 21.48 15.20 15.31
C LEU A 50 20.56 15.38 16.52
N GLY A 51 20.40 14.35 17.38
CA GLY A 51 19.92 14.48 18.76
C GLY A 51 18.75 15.46 18.99
N LEU A 52 17.57 15.16 18.47
CA LEU A 52 16.38 16.00 18.65
C LEU A 52 15.51 15.47 19.78
N GLY A 53 15.58 16.15 20.92
CA GLY A 53 14.75 15.86 22.09
C GLY A 53 13.27 16.12 21.82
N LEU A 54 12.44 15.08 21.94
CA LEU A 54 10.99 15.18 21.99
C LEU A 54 10.57 15.98 23.23
N VAL A 55 10.32 17.29 23.09
CA VAL A 55 9.82 18.11 24.21
C VAL A 55 8.73 19.08 23.77
N GLY A 56 7.51 18.90 24.31
CA GLY A 56 6.50 19.96 24.40
C GLY A 56 5.09 19.46 24.70
N GLN A 57 4.57 19.78 25.90
CA GLN A 57 3.24 19.43 26.45
C GLN A 57 2.00 19.94 25.66
N ARG A 58 2.13 20.31 24.38
CA ARG A 58 1.02 20.74 23.52
C ARG A 58 0.96 20.03 22.15
N ALA A 59 1.89 19.10 21.88
CA ALA A 59 1.90 18.26 20.67
C ALA A 59 1.46 16.80 20.96
N ALA A 60 0.76 16.58 22.08
CA ALA A 60 0.50 15.26 22.65
C ALA A 60 -0.47 14.36 21.84
N ASP A 61 -1.11 14.89 20.79
CA ASP A 61 -2.22 14.19 20.14
C ASP A 61 -1.82 13.44 18.86
N HIS A 62 -0.72 13.80 18.19
CA HIS A 62 -0.32 13.20 16.91
C HIS A 62 1.19 13.26 16.68
N LEU A 63 1.96 12.33 17.26
CA LEU A 63 3.37 12.16 16.92
C LEU A 63 3.49 11.08 15.83
N ALA A 64 4.17 11.41 14.73
CA ALA A 64 4.57 10.52 13.65
C ALA A 64 6.10 10.57 13.50
N VAL A 65 6.72 9.45 13.18
CA VAL A 65 8.17 9.42 12.94
C VAL A 65 8.41 8.69 11.63
N LEU A 66 9.30 9.23 10.80
CA LEU A 66 9.85 8.56 9.62
C LEU A 66 11.26 8.08 9.95
N ILE A 67 11.49 6.79 9.82
CA ILE A 67 12.82 6.19 9.86
C ILE A 67 13.12 5.73 8.44
N SER A 68 14.14 6.33 7.83
CA SER A 68 14.66 6.00 6.51
C SER A 68 16.19 6.02 6.54
N LEU A 69 16.82 5.26 5.67
CA LEU A 69 18.24 5.46 5.31
C LEU A 69 18.35 6.65 4.34
N ASP A 70 19.48 7.35 4.34
CA ASP A 70 19.75 8.42 3.38
C ASP A 70 20.32 7.86 2.06
N GLU A 71 20.33 8.66 0.99
CA GLU A 71 20.79 8.23 -0.33
C GLU A 71 22.28 7.84 -0.36
N ALA A 72 23.11 8.43 0.50
CA ALA A 72 24.54 8.13 0.56
C ALA A 72 24.83 6.81 1.29
N ASP A 73 24.05 6.49 2.32
CA ASP A 73 24.06 5.21 2.99
C ASP A 73 23.51 4.12 2.06
N LEU A 74 22.40 4.38 1.35
CA LEU A 74 21.87 3.48 0.32
C LEU A 74 22.89 3.19 -0.80
N LEU A 75 23.66 4.18 -1.24
CA LEU A 75 24.72 3.97 -2.25
C LEU A 75 25.93 3.21 -1.70
N ARG A 76 26.23 3.33 -0.41
CA ARG A 76 27.26 2.51 0.26
C ARG A 76 26.79 1.06 0.45
N ALA A 77 25.48 0.85 0.62
CA ALA A 77 24.81 -0.46 0.68
C ALA A 77 25.07 -1.34 -0.55
N TYR A 78 25.24 -0.72 -1.72
CA TYR A 78 25.51 -1.43 -2.98
C TYR A 78 26.94 -1.98 -3.10
N SER A 79 27.81 -1.73 -2.12
CA SER A 79 29.16 -2.29 -2.08
C SER A 79 29.13 -3.75 -1.61
N PRO A 80 29.73 -4.71 -2.35
CA PRO A 80 29.84 -6.12 -1.93
C PRO A 80 30.50 -6.32 -0.56
N ASP A 81 31.24 -5.31 -0.08
CA ASP A 81 32.01 -5.31 1.16
C ASP A 81 31.40 -4.40 2.27
N GLY A 82 30.19 -3.86 2.08
CA GLY A 82 29.51 -3.00 3.06
C GLY A 82 28.92 -3.78 4.26
N PRO A 83 28.80 -3.19 5.46
CA PRO A 83 28.11 -3.83 6.58
C PRO A 83 26.62 -4.04 6.26
N PHE A 84 26.03 -5.14 6.72
CA PHE A 84 24.61 -5.47 6.50
C PHE A 84 23.68 -4.44 7.18
N GLU A 85 22.85 -3.76 6.38
CA GLU A 85 22.17 -2.51 6.78
C GLU A 85 20.91 -2.66 7.63
N ASP A 86 20.42 -3.89 7.83
CA ASP A 86 19.37 -4.14 8.83
C ASP A 86 19.79 -3.61 10.22
N GLU A 87 21.08 -3.55 10.54
CA GLU A 87 21.57 -3.05 11.83
C GLU A 87 21.37 -1.54 12.00
N ALA A 88 21.61 -0.73 10.97
CA ALA A 88 21.50 0.73 11.05
C ALA A 88 20.06 1.20 11.29
N ILE A 89 19.10 0.63 10.55
CA ILE A 89 17.68 0.97 10.75
C ILE A 89 17.16 0.47 12.10
N ARG A 90 17.64 -0.69 12.58
CA ARG A 90 17.33 -1.21 13.91
C ARG A 90 17.93 -0.34 15.02
N ASP A 91 19.13 0.20 14.84
CA ASP A 91 19.72 1.14 15.80
C ASP A 91 18.90 2.42 15.90
N LYS A 92 18.48 2.99 14.77
CA LYS A 92 17.56 4.14 14.76
C LYS A 92 16.25 3.80 15.49
N LEU A 93 15.68 2.62 15.25
CA LEU A 93 14.46 2.17 15.92
C LEU A 93 14.66 1.96 17.44
N ARG A 94 15.78 1.35 17.85
CA ARG A 94 16.14 1.17 19.27
C ARG A 94 16.31 2.52 19.96
N ALA A 95 17.00 3.44 19.33
CA ALA A 95 17.23 4.76 19.90
C ALA A 95 15.93 5.58 20.00
N LEU A 96 15.04 5.49 19.00
CA LEU A 96 13.68 6.02 19.11
C LEU A 96 12.90 5.39 20.28
N ALA A 97 13.06 4.09 20.52
CA ALA A 97 12.39 3.41 21.63
C ALA A 97 12.93 3.85 23.01
N GLU A 98 14.17 4.33 23.10
CA GLU A 98 14.77 4.85 24.33
C GLU A 98 14.28 6.26 24.69
N GLU A 99 13.71 6.99 23.73
CA GLU A 99 13.12 8.32 23.96
C GLU A 99 12.03 8.29 25.04
N ARG A 100 11.97 9.36 25.84
CA ARG A 100 11.04 9.47 26.97
C ARG A 100 9.57 9.41 26.54
N ASP A 101 9.29 9.96 25.36
CA ASP A 101 7.94 10.10 24.82
C ASP A 101 7.58 9.02 23.77
N ALA A 102 8.41 7.99 23.59
CA ALA A 102 8.18 6.90 22.63
C ALA A 102 6.80 6.25 22.79
N GLN A 103 6.32 6.13 24.03
CA GLN A 103 5.00 5.58 24.36
C GLN A 103 3.82 6.43 23.84
N HIS A 104 4.05 7.69 23.52
CA HIS A 104 3.04 8.61 22.98
C HIS A 104 3.03 8.64 21.44
N LEU A 105 3.99 7.99 20.78
CA LEU A 105 4.07 7.87 19.32
C LEU A 105 2.78 7.25 18.77
N LYS A 106 2.13 7.92 17.82
CA LYS A 106 0.88 7.47 17.19
C LYS A 106 1.08 6.85 15.82
N HIS A 107 2.06 7.34 15.06
CA HIS A 107 2.30 6.91 13.71
C HIS A 107 3.79 6.62 13.52
N LEU A 108 4.12 5.51 12.85
CA LEU A 108 5.50 5.18 12.52
C LEU A 108 5.56 4.80 11.05
N LEU A 109 6.45 5.46 10.32
CA LEU A 109 6.81 5.11 8.96
C LEU A 109 8.22 4.57 9.00
N LEU A 110 8.34 3.29 8.72
CA LEU A 110 9.60 2.61 8.58
C LEU A 110 9.79 2.35 7.09
N CYS A 111 10.75 3.03 6.50
CA CYS A 111 10.99 3.03 5.07
C CYS A 111 12.43 2.69 4.72
N ASP A 112 12.61 2.21 3.49
CA ASP A 112 13.89 2.18 2.77
C ASP A 112 15.04 1.53 3.54
N TRP A 113 14.92 0.22 3.79
CA TRP A 113 16.03 -0.62 4.23
C TRP A 113 16.32 -1.72 3.21
N HIS A 114 17.58 -2.13 3.14
CA HIS A 114 18.02 -3.22 2.27
C HIS A 114 18.06 -4.55 3.02
N GLY A 115 17.29 -5.54 2.53
CA GLY A 115 17.61 -6.94 2.76
C GLY A 115 18.70 -7.39 1.80
N ASP A 116 19.55 -8.34 2.19
CA ASP A 116 20.59 -8.91 1.30
C ASP A 116 19.91 -9.54 0.05
N PRO A 117 20.09 -8.98 -1.17
CA PRO A 117 19.43 -9.48 -2.37
C PRO A 117 20.05 -10.80 -2.88
N TYR A 118 21.21 -11.21 -2.35
CA TYR A 118 21.96 -12.39 -2.80
C TYR A 118 22.24 -13.40 -1.67
N GLY A 119 21.85 -13.08 -0.44
CA GLY A 119 22.08 -13.90 0.74
C GLY A 119 21.11 -15.09 0.84
N PRO A 120 21.54 -16.23 1.37
CA PRO A 120 20.68 -17.40 1.60
C PRO A 120 19.58 -17.15 2.65
N THR A 121 19.55 -15.96 3.27
CA THR A 121 18.64 -15.56 4.34
C THR A 121 17.57 -14.57 3.87
N LEU A 122 16.98 -14.82 2.70
CA LEU A 122 15.70 -14.23 2.23
C LEU A 122 14.50 -14.47 3.18
N TYR A 123 14.74 -14.89 4.43
CA TYR A 123 13.75 -15.42 5.36
C TYR A 123 13.83 -14.83 6.78
N ASP A 124 14.68 -13.84 7.02
CA ASP A 124 14.85 -13.25 8.35
C ASP A 124 14.57 -11.76 8.26
N SER A 125 13.29 -11.35 8.23
CA SER A 125 12.95 -9.92 8.33
C SER A 125 13.23 -9.44 9.76
N GLN A 126 14.50 -9.15 10.06
CA GLN A 126 14.96 -8.82 11.40
C GLN A 126 14.30 -7.54 11.94
N ILE A 127 13.81 -6.68 11.05
CA ILE A 127 13.16 -5.43 11.41
C ILE A 127 11.75 -5.61 12.00
N THR A 128 10.91 -6.48 11.45
CA THR A 128 9.59 -6.77 12.01
C THR A 128 9.72 -7.43 13.39
N LEU A 129 10.71 -8.31 13.55
CA LEU A 129 11.01 -8.94 14.83
C LEU A 129 11.48 -7.91 15.86
N GLU A 130 12.33 -6.97 15.46
CA GLU A 130 12.78 -5.88 16.35
C GLU A 130 11.62 -4.98 16.77
N LEU A 131 10.72 -4.60 15.84
CA LEU A 131 9.48 -3.89 16.16
C LEU A 131 8.63 -4.65 17.19
N CYS A 132 8.49 -5.97 17.04
CA CYS A 132 7.78 -6.81 18.01
C CYS A 132 8.44 -6.77 19.39
N ARG A 133 9.78 -6.83 19.46
CA ARG A 133 10.53 -6.74 20.73
C ARG A 133 10.35 -5.38 21.40
N LEU A 134 10.32 -4.31 20.61
CA LEU A 134 10.19 -2.94 21.11
C LEU A 134 8.74 -2.50 21.31
N ALA A 135 7.75 -3.32 20.94
CA ALA A 135 6.32 -3.00 21.07
C ALA A 135 5.90 -2.44 22.46
N PRO A 136 6.43 -2.94 23.61
CA PRO A 136 6.12 -2.35 24.93
C PRO A 136 6.52 -0.87 25.09
N ARG A 137 7.40 -0.35 24.22
CA ARG A 137 7.83 1.07 24.21
C ARG A 137 6.94 1.96 23.36
N PHE A 138 6.17 1.39 22.43
CA PHE A 138 5.32 2.11 21.47
C PHE A 138 3.82 1.85 21.72
N THR A 139 3.39 1.90 22.98
CA THR A 139 2.00 1.57 23.37
C THR A 139 0.94 2.52 22.78
N GLY A 140 1.34 3.73 22.40
CA GLY A 140 0.51 4.72 21.74
C GLY A 140 0.25 4.45 20.27
N LEU A 141 0.96 3.53 19.62
CA LEU A 141 0.98 3.37 18.17
C LEU A 141 -0.40 2.99 17.63
N ARG A 142 -0.84 3.66 16.56
CA ARG A 142 -2.13 3.46 15.88
C ARG A 142 -1.98 3.25 14.39
N SER A 143 -0.96 3.82 13.76
CA SER A 143 -0.65 3.64 12.35
C SER A 143 0.78 3.18 12.18
N LEU A 144 0.99 2.23 11.27
CA LEU A 144 2.30 1.73 10.93
C LEU A 144 2.42 1.55 9.42
N TYR A 145 3.50 2.10 8.86
CA TYR A 145 3.95 1.82 7.49
C TYR A 145 5.27 1.07 7.57
N VAL A 146 5.38 -0.04 6.83
CA VAL A 146 6.59 -0.86 6.75
C VAL A 146 6.81 -1.20 5.29
N GLY A 147 7.85 -0.65 4.68
CA GLY A 147 8.17 -0.99 3.30
C GLY A 147 9.04 0.01 2.55
N ASP A 148 9.18 -0.18 1.25
CA ASP A 148 9.87 0.80 0.40
C ASP A 148 9.09 2.12 0.35
N ALA A 149 9.77 3.27 0.39
CA ALA A 149 9.11 4.55 0.16
C ALA A 149 8.70 4.70 -1.31
N LEU A 150 7.46 5.15 -1.52
CA LEU A 150 6.85 5.36 -2.84
C LEU A 150 7.54 6.49 -3.65
N THR A 151 8.46 7.24 -3.05
CA THR A 151 9.18 8.36 -3.68
C THR A 151 10.52 7.97 -4.29
N ARG A 152 10.95 6.70 -4.16
CA ARG A 152 12.28 6.29 -4.61
C ARG A 152 12.35 6.10 -6.12
N THR A 153 13.42 6.63 -6.72
CA THR A 153 13.84 6.30 -8.08
C THR A 153 14.71 5.03 -8.05
N GLY A 154 14.10 3.86 -8.26
CA GLY A 154 14.83 2.58 -8.36
C GLY A 154 13.96 1.35 -8.08
N PRO A 155 14.42 0.12 -8.36
CA PRO A 155 13.64 -1.10 -8.11
C PRO A 155 13.49 -1.35 -6.61
N PRO A 156 12.31 -1.74 -6.11
CA PRO A 156 12.05 -2.03 -4.69
C PRO A 156 13.03 -3.04 -4.11
N GLN A 157 13.26 -2.97 -2.80
CA GLN A 157 14.35 -3.69 -2.12
C GLN A 157 13.91 -4.25 -0.76
N SER A 158 12.90 -3.66 -0.14
CA SER A 158 12.43 -4.07 1.18
C SER A 158 11.76 -5.45 1.12
N TYR A 159 12.07 -6.28 2.10
CA TYR A 159 11.45 -7.59 2.33
C TYR A 159 10.73 -7.60 3.68
N VAL A 160 9.42 -7.89 3.67
CA VAL A 160 8.58 -7.80 4.87
C VAL A 160 7.95 -9.16 5.19
N GLN A 161 8.28 -9.71 6.36
CA GLN A 161 7.56 -10.88 6.89
C GLN A 161 7.07 -10.63 8.32
N GLY A 162 6.32 -11.60 8.84
CA GLY A 162 5.97 -11.64 10.26
C GLY A 162 4.89 -10.63 10.63
N VAL A 163 4.14 -10.12 9.66
CA VAL A 163 3.09 -9.12 9.86
C VAL A 163 2.02 -9.61 10.85
N GLY A 164 1.69 -10.89 10.83
CA GLY A 164 0.79 -11.48 11.83
C GLY A 164 1.34 -11.38 13.25
N ALA A 165 2.66 -11.53 13.45
CA ALA A 165 3.29 -11.34 14.77
C ALA A 165 3.34 -9.86 15.17
N LEU A 166 3.59 -8.98 14.19
CA LEU A 166 3.55 -7.53 14.36
C LEU A 166 2.18 -7.07 14.86
N LEU A 167 1.09 -7.48 14.20
CA LEU A 167 -0.27 -7.16 14.62
C LEU A 167 -0.59 -7.70 16.02
N ARG A 168 -0.10 -8.90 16.37
CA ARG A 168 -0.26 -9.42 17.74
C ARG A 168 0.47 -8.59 18.80
N SER A 169 1.59 -7.98 18.42
CA SER A 169 2.42 -7.15 19.32
C SER A 169 1.85 -5.75 19.50
N PHE A 170 1.06 -5.27 18.52
CA PHE A 170 0.41 -3.95 18.53
C PHE A 170 -1.12 -4.06 18.56
N PRO A 171 -1.74 -4.49 19.67
CA PRO A 171 -3.19 -4.79 19.74
C PRO A 171 -4.11 -3.58 19.52
N ASP A 172 -3.56 -2.37 19.61
CA ASP A 172 -4.28 -1.10 19.40
C ASP A 172 -4.09 -0.53 17.99
N LEU A 173 -3.39 -1.22 17.09
CA LEU A 173 -3.15 -0.73 15.74
C LEU A 173 -4.46 -0.64 14.93
N GLU A 174 -4.68 0.51 14.31
CA GLU A 174 -5.87 0.80 13.50
C GLU A 174 -5.54 0.83 12.00
N GLU A 175 -4.32 1.16 11.63
CA GLU A 175 -3.87 1.28 10.24
C GLU A 175 -2.51 0.60 10.03
N LEU A 176 -2.44 -0.27 9.04
CA LEU A 176 -1.21 -0.94 8.63
C LEU A 176 -1.06 -0.88 7.12
N HIS A 177 0.06 -0.32 6.67
CA HIS A 177 0.47 -0.30 5.28
C HIS A 177 1.77 -1.11 5.12
N VAL A 178 1.77 -2.04 4.17
CA VAL A 178 2.92 -2.86 3.81
C VAL A 178 3.22 -2.65 2.33
N CYS A 179 4.45 -2.30 1.99
CA CYS A 179 4.91 -2.10 0.62
C CYS A 179 6.24 -2.81 0.41
N SER A 180 6.26 -3.93 -0.31
CA SER A 180 7.45 -4.77 -0.37
C SER A 180 7.47 -5.67 -1.61
N ARG A 181 8.67 -6.12 -2.01
CA ARG A 181 8.85 -7.14 -3.04
C ARG A 181 8.04 -8.39 -2.73
N VAL A 182 8.21 -8.92 -1.52
CA VAL A 182 7.54 -10.15 -1.08
C VAL A 182 7.04 -9.93 0.33
N SER A 183 5.77 -10.26 0.54
CA SER A 183 5.10 -10.10 1.83
C SER A 183 4.57 -11.43 2.33
N LEU A 184 5.31 -12.11 3.21
CA LEU A 184 4.72 -13.20 3.99
C LEU A 184 4.00 -12.58 5.19
N LEU A 185 2.71 -12.30 4.99
CA LEU A 185 1.89 -11.70 6.01
C LEU A 185 1.76 -12.63 7.23
N GLY A 186 1.63 -13.93 6.97
CA GLY A 186 1.06 -14.89 7.89
C GLY A 186 -0.42 -14.64 8.13
N VAL A 187 -1.11 -15.61 8.74
CA VAL A 187 -2.53 -15.47 9.09
C VAL A 187 -2.75 -14.29 10.04
N LEU A 188 -3.47 -13.28 9.57
CA LEU A 188 -3.73 -12.05 10.30
C LEU A 188 -4.96 -12.20 11.20
N ARG A 189 -4.82 -11.75 12.45
CA ARG A 189 -5.93 -11.64 13.41
C ARG A 189 -5.76 -10.34 14.17
N HIS A 190 -6.71 -9.42 14.01
CA HIS A 190 -6.65 -8.13 14.68
C HIS A 190 -8.04 -7.55 14.96
N ALA A 191 -8.31 -7.20 16.22
CA ALA A 191 -9.64 -6.74 16.64
C ALA A 191 -9.90 -5.26 16.35
N ARG A 192 -8.86 -4.46 16.10
CA ARG A 192 -8.96 -2.99 15.96
C ARG A 192 -8.47 -2.45 14.62
N LEU A 193 -7.95 -3.31 13.74
CA LEU A 193 -7.42 -2.87 12.45
C LEU A 193 -8.60 -2.45 11.56
N LYS A 194 -8.61 -1.19 11.15
CA LYS A 194 -9.62 -0.57 10.28
C LYS A 194 -9.14 -0.45 8.84
N THR A 195 -7.85 -0.19 8.65
CA THR A 195 -7.23 -0.04 7.33
C THR A 195 -6.08 -1.01 7.18
N LEU A 196 -6.11 -1.80 6.12
CA LEU A 196 -5.00 -2.63 5.68
C LEU A 196 -4.71 -2.30 4.22
N ARG A 197 -3.45 -1.92 3.93
CA ARG A 197 -2.95 -1.76 2.57
C ARG A 197 -1.77 -2.67 2.37
N VAL A 198 -1.80 -3.44 1.30
CA VAL A 198 -0.71 -4.34 0.90
C VAL A 198 -0.39 -4.05 -0.54
N GLU A 199 0.84 -3.61 -0.77
CA GLU A 199 1.43 -3.43 -2.09
C GLU A 199 2.50 -4.50 -2.26
N THR A 200 2.18 -5.51 -3.07
CA THR A 200 3.15 -6.50 -3.49
C THR A 200 3.81 -5.98 -4.75
N LEU A 201 5.13 -6.13 -4.81
CA LEU A 201 5.91 -5.74 -5.99
C LEU A 201 6.41 -6.97 -6.75
N GLU A 202 6.11 -8.18 -6.24
CA GLU A 202 6.26 -9.51 -6.84
C GLU A 202 5.07 -10.41 -6.40
N GLU A 203 5.27 -11.74 -6.41
CA GLU A 203 4.29 -12.82 -6.19
C GLU A 203 3.27 -12.52 -5.08
N ALA A 204 2.01 -12.31 -5.47
CA ALA A 204 0.92 -12.03 -4.55
C ALA A 204 0.13 -13.28 -4.09
N TYR A 205 0.47 -14.48 -4.58
CA TYR A 205 -0.20 -15.73 -4.24
C TYR A 205 -0.21 -15.97 -2.72
N GLU A 206 0.97 -15.91 -2.08
CA GLU A 206 1.10 -16.14 -0.64
C GLU A 206 0.36 -15.10 0.20
N VAL A 207 0.35 -13.84 -0.26
CA VAL A 207 -0.43 -12.76 0.37
C VAL A 207 -1.92 -13.10 0.36
N MET A 208 -2.44 -13.54 -0.79
CA MET A 208 -3.84 -13.93 -0.91
C MET A 208 -4.16 -15.19 -0.11
N LEU A 209 -3.26 -16.17 -0.08
CA LEU A 209 -3.39 -17.37 0.74
C LEU A 209 -3.48 -17.02 2.23
N ASP A 210 -2.62 -16.14 2.73
CA ASP A 210 -2.65 -15.68 4.11
C ASP A 210 -3.92 -14.88 4.42
N LEU A 211 -4.33 -13.97 3.54
CA LEU A 211 -5.58 -13.20 3.69
C LEU A 211 -6.82 -14.09 3.69
N SER A 212 -6.84 -15.14 2.85
CA SER A 212 -7.94 -16.10 2.77
C SER A 212 -8.21 -16.81 4.12
N ARG A 213 -7.17 -16.94 4.95
CA ARG A 213 -7.19 -17.58 6.27
C ARG A 213 -7.33 -16.59 7.43
N SER A 214 -7.29 -15.30 7.14
CA SER A 214 -7.25 -14.21 8.13
C SER A 214 -8.63 -13.87 8.71
N HIS A 215 -8.64 -13.17 9.85
CA HIS A 215 -9.86 -12.68 10.51
C HIS A 215 -9.67 -11.25 11.04
N LEU A 216 -10.34 -10.30 10.39
CA LEU A 216 -10.18 -8.86 10.64
C LEU A 216 -11.58 -8.22 10.82
N PRO A 217 -12.23 -8.45 11.98
CA PRO A 217 -13.64 -8.12 12.19
C PRO A 217 -13.97 -6.62 12.07
N SER A 218 -13.00 -5.75 12.34
CA SER A 218 -13.16 -4.29 12.32
C SER A 218 -12.61 -3.63 11.05
N LEU A 219 -12.19 -4.41 10.05
CA LEU A 219 -11.60 -3.87 8.83
C LEU A 219 -12.66 -3.16 7.98
N GLU A 220 -12.46 -1.87 7.76
CA GLU A 220 -13.34 -1.00 6.98
C GLU A 220 -12.80 -0.78 5.56
N ARG A 221 -11.46 -0.78 5.42
CA ARG A 221 -10.74 -0.59 4.16
C ARG A 221 -9.66 -1.65 3.95
N LEU A 222 -9.70 -2.28 2.78
CA LEU A 222 -8.68 -3.19 2.28
C LEU A 222 -8.20 -2.70 0.91
N ASP A 223 -6.93 -2.35 0.81
CA ASP A 223 -6.30 -1.97 -0.45
C ASP A 223 -5.26 -3.03 -0.83
N LEU A 224 -5.49 -3.73 -1.94
CA LEU A 224 -4.57 -4.72 -2.49
C LEU A 224 -4.05 -4.24 -3.84
N TRP A 225 -2.73 -4.06 -3.92
CA TRP A 225 -2.03 -3.90 -5.19
C TRP A 225 -1.27 -5.19 -5.45
N LEU A 226 -1.85 -6.03 -6.30
CA LEU A 226 -1.40 -7.39 -6.54
C LEU A 226 -0.56 -7.39 -7.81
N THR A 227 0.76 -7.30 -7.67
CA THR A 227 1.66 -7.51 -8.81
C THR A 227 1.77 -9.01 -9.11
N ASP A 228 1.78 -9.36 -10.40
CA ASP A 228 2.06 -10.68 -10.96
C ASP A 228 1.64 -11.88 -10.09
N MET A 229 0.37 -12.32 -10.22
CA MET A 229 0.00 -13.67 -9.76
C MET A 229 0.24 -14.72 -10.86
N GLY A 230 0.52 -14.31 -12.10
CA GLY A 230 0.62 -15.21 -13.25
C GLY A 230 2.06 -15.60 -13.45
N GLY A 231 2.53 -16.57 -12.65
CA GLY A 231 3.94 -16.91 -12.49
C GLY A 231 4.81 -16.72 -13.75
N GLY A 232 5.56 -15.62 -13.81
CA GLY A 232 6.76 -15.42 -14.64
C GLY A 232 6.65 -15.57 -16.17
N GLY A 233 5.49 -15.93 -16.73
CA GLY A 233 5.25 -16.04 -18.16
C GLY A 233 4.82 -14.70 -18.74
N GLY A 234 5.23 -14.39 -19.96
CA GLY A 234 4.84 -13.14 -20.62
C GLY A 234 3.33 -13.02 -20.82
N PHE A 235 2.88 -11.82 -21.20
CA PHE A 235 1.47 -11.49 -21.49
C PHE A 235 0.76 -12.47 -22.46
N ASP A 236 1.50 -13.22 -23.29
CA ASP A 236 0.96 -14.15 -24.28
C ASP A 236 0.53 -15.52 -23.71
N GLU A 237 0.98 -15.92 -22.51
CA GLU A 237 0.74 -17.28 -21.98
C GLU A 237 -0.50 -17.40 -21.07
N PHE A 238 -1.12 -16.29 -20.64
CA PHE A 238 -2.15 -16.29 -19.58
C PHE A 238 -3.57 -15.90 -20.02
N ALA A 239 -3.81 -15.65 -21.31
CA ALA A 239 -5.12 -15.19 -21.78
C ALA A 239 -6.21 -16.27 -21.69
N ASP A 240 -5.85 -17.56 -21.73
CA ASP A 240 -6.82 -18.66 -21.84
C ASP A 240 -6.87 -19.62 -20.64
N ASP A 241 -5.83 -19.69 -19.80
CA ASP A 241 -5.80 -20.52 -18.57
C ASP A 241 -5.78 -19.63 -17.32
N ILE A 242 -6.95 -19.14 -16.93
CA ILE A 242 -7.13 -18.59 -15.57
C ILE A 242 -6.94 -19.75 -14.59
N ASP A 243 -5.91 -19.67 -13.75
CA ASP A 243 -5.74 -20.61 -12.67
C ASP A 243 -6.92 -20.48 -11.70
N GLN A 244 -7.82 -21.46 -11.74
CA GLN A 244 -9.01 -21.48 -10.89
C GLN A 244 -8.61 -21.54 -9.40
N ASP A 245 -7.47 -22.15 -9.08
CA ASP A 245 -6.99 -22.26 -7.72
C ASP A 245 -6.65 -20.86 -7.15
N GLU A 246 -6.15 -19.95 -7.99
CA GLU A 246 -5.89 -18.57 -7.58
C GLU A 246 -7.16 -17.75 -7.35
N LEU A 247 -8.15 -17.93 -8.22
CA LEU A 247 -9.44 -17.25 -8.08
C LEU A 247 -10.15 -17.70 -6.79
N GLU A 248 -10.08 -19.00 -6.46
CA GLU A 248 -10.64 -19.57 -5.24
C GLU A 248 -10.08 -18.95 -3.94
N LEU A 249 -8.84 -18.41 -3.96
CA LEU A 249 -8.26 -17.71 -2.79
C LEU A 249 -9.06 -16.47 -2.37
N PHE A 250 -9.82 -15.87 -3.29
CA PHE A 250 -10.65 -14.70 -2.99
C PHE A 250 -11.99 -15.06 -2.35
N ALA A 251 -12.46 -16.30 -2.47
CA ALA A 251 -13.77 -16.70 -1.97
C ALA A 251 -14.01 -16.36 -0.48
N PRO A 252 -13.04 -16.55 0.45
CA PRO A 252 -13.21 -16.13 1.84
C PRO A 252 -13.37 -14.62 2.02
N LEU A 253 -12.62 -13.81 1.28
CA LEU A 253 -12.74 -12.35 1.29
C LEU A 253 -14.11 -11.92 0.73
N LEU A 254 -14.50 -12.46 -0.43
CA LEU A 254 -15.76 -12.16 -1.10
C LEU A 254 -16.99 -12.59 -0.27
N SER A 255 -16.85 -13.63 0.56
CA SER A 255 -17.91 -14.01 1.52
C SER A 255 -18.21 -12.92 2.55
N GLY A 256 -17.24 -12.03 2.83
CA GLY A 256 -17.34 -10.97 3.83
C GLY A 256 -17.50 -11.47 5.28
N LYS A 257 -17.31 -12.77 5.54
CA LYS A 257 -17.45 -13.36 6.89
C LYS A 257 -16.28 -12.98 7.80
N ALA A 258 -15.08 -12.93 7.23
CA ALA A 258 -13.85 -12.58 7.96
C ALA A 258 -13.69 -11.07 8.16
N THR A 259 -14.35 -10.27 7.33
CA THR A 259 -14.27 -8.80 7.26
C THR A 259 -15.68 -8.17 7.22
N PRO A 260 -16.53 -8.40 8.22
CA PRO A 260 -17.93 -7.99 8.22
C PRO A 260 -18.14 -6.46 8.16
N ALA A 261 -17.15 -5.67 8.55
CA ALA A 261 -17.18 -4.20 8.53
C ALA A 261 -16.69 -3.57 7.20
N LEU A 262 -16.25 -4.39 6.23
CA LEU A 262 -15.56 -3.90 5.03
C LEU A 262 -16.51 -3.11 4.12
N GLN A 263 -16.11 -1.88 3.80
CA GLN A 263 -16.87 -0.95 2.95
C GLN A 263 -16.03 -0.38 1.80
N HIS A 264 -14.70 -0.42 1.91
CA HIS A 264 -13.77 -0.01 0.88
C HIS A 264 -12.91 -1.20 0.46
N LEU A 265 -12.92 -1.52 -0.82
CA LEU A 265 -12.07 -2.54 -1.41
C LEU A 265 -11.35 -1.98 -2.63
N ALA A 266 -10.03 -2.09 -2.65
CA ALA A 266 -9.23 -1.91 -3.85
C ALA A 266 -8.61 -3.26 -4.24
N LEU A 267 -8.85 -3.69 -5.48
CA LEU A 267 -8.23 -4.84 -6.13
C LEU A 267 -7.49 -4.31 -7.37
N CYS A 268 -6.31 -3.75 -7.13
CA CYS A 268 -5.52 -3.05 -8.12
C CYS A 268 -4.43 -3.95 -8.70
N ASN A 269 -3.96 -3.58 -9.90
CA ASN A 269 -2.81 -4.18 -10.58
C ASN A 269 -2.91 -5.67 -10.95
N THR A 270 -4.11 -6.25 -10.95
CA THR A 270 -4.31 -7.69 -11.16
C THR A 270 -4.71 -8.05 -12.60
N TRP A 271 -4.19 -9.18 -13.09
CA TRP A 271 -4.58 -9.83 -14.34
C TRP A 271 -5.90 -10.60 -14.24
N LEU A 272 -6.38 -10.87 -13.02
CA LEU A 272 -7.66 -11.53 -12.75
C LEU A 272 -8.84 -10.55 -12.69
N SER A 273 -8.68 -9.33 -13.22
CA SER A 273 -9.66 -8.23 -13.05
C SER A 273 -11.09 -8.62 -13.46
N ASP A 274 -11.28 -9.18 -14.67
CA ASP A 274 -12.60 -9.57 -15.16
C ASP A 274 -13.21 -10.74 -14.36
N PRO A 275 -12.51 -11.88 -14.17
CA PRO A 275 -12.98 -12.98 -13.31
C PRO A 275 -13.34 -12.53 -11.89
N LEU A 276 -12.47 -11.75 -11.24
CA LEU A 276 -12.70 -11.27 -9.88
C LEU A 276 -13.91 -10.35 -9.79
N VAL A 277 -14.14 -9.48 -10.78
CA VAL A 277 -15.32 -8.62 -10.81
C VAL A 277 -16.60 -9.44 -10.98
N ILE A 278 -16.56 -10.51 -11.78
CA ILE A 278 -17.70 -11.41 -11.95
C ILE A 278 -18.04 -12.11 -10.62
N GLU A 279 -17.04 -12.64 -9.91
CA GLU A 279 -17.28 -13.24 -8.59
C GLU A 279 -17.71 -12.23 -7.53
N LEU A 280 -17.06 -11.06 -7.50
CA LEU A 280 -17.37 -9.98 -6.57
C LEU A 280 -18.81 -9.54 -6.72
N THR A 281 -19.27 -9.28 -7.95
CA THR A 281 -20.65 -8.83 -8.21
C THR A 281 -21.72 -9.86 -7.82
N ALA A 282 -21.37 -11.15 -7.78
CA ALA A 282 -22.21 -12.24 -7.27
C ALA A 282 -22.11 -12.44 -5.75
N SER A 283 -21.15 -11.80 -5.09
CA SER A 283 -20.83 -12.02 -3.68
C SER A 283 -21.66 -11.18 -2.70
N PRO A 284 -21.82 -11.64 -1.44
CA PRO A 284 -22.43 -10.83 -0.38
C PRO A 284 -21.68 -9.54 -0.06
N LEU A 285 -20.37 -9.48 -0.34
CA LEU A 285 -19.53 -8.32 -0.05
C LEU A 285 -19.92 -7.12 -0.93
N PHE A 286 -20.21 -7.35 -2.22
CA PHE A 286 -20.54 -6.27 -3.16
C PHE A 286 -21.78 -5.45 -2.77
N GLY A 287 -22.76 -6.08 -2.12
CA GLY A 287 -23.94 -5.38 -1.59
C GLY A 287 -23.66 -4.44 -0.41
N ARG A 288 -22.45 -4.47 0.16
CA ARG A 288 -22.05 -3.68 1.34
C ARG A 288 -21.00 -2.62 1.03
N LEU A 289 -20.23 -2.80 -0.04
CA LEU A 289 -19.20 -1.86 -0.44
C LEU A 289 -19.80 -0.50 -0.76
N ARG A 290 -19.11 0.55 -0.30
CA ARG A 290 -19.33 1.94 -0.68
C ARG A 290 -18.29 2.40 -1.72
N HIS A 291 -17.10 1.81 -1.68
CA HIS A 291 -16.02 2.18 -2.60
C HIS A 291 -15.37 0.92 -3.16
N LEU A 292 -15.27 0.87 -4.48
CA LEU A 292 -14.57 -0.17 -5.22
C LEU A 292 -13.54 0.46 -6.15
N ASP A 293 -12.30 0.03 -6.04
CA ASP A 293 -11.21 0.45 -6.93
C ASP A 293 -10.65 -0.77 -7.67
N LEU A 294 -10.63 -0.69 -9.00
CA LEU A 294 -10.18 -1.73 -9.93
C LEU A 294 -9.06 -1.19 -10.83
N SER A 295 -8.25 -0.27 -10.31
CA SER A 295 -7.28 0.47 -11.11
C SER A 295 -6.03 -0.35 -11.45
N GLY A 296 -5.46 -0.08 -12.62
CA GLY A 296 -4.18 -0.66 -13.04
C GLY A 296 -4.24 -2.14 -13.44
N GLY A 297 -5.43 -2.73 -13.52
CA GLY A 297 -5.62 -4.14 -13.90
C GLY A 297 -6.10 -4.33 -15.33
N THR A 298 -6.34 -5.60 -15.69
CA THR A 298 -6.81 -6.06 -17.00
C THR A 298 -8.32 -5.96 -17.21
N LEU A 299 -9.02 -5.06 -16.50
CA LEU A 299 -10.47 -4.93 -16.60
C LEU A 299 -10.90 -4.55 -18.03
N THR A 300 -11.80 -5.36 -18.62
CA THR A 300 -12.32 -5.14 -19.98
C THR A 300 -13.82 -4.82 -19.96
N ASP A 301 -14.42 -4.67 -21.15
CA ASP A 301 -15.88 -4.55 -21.31
C ASP A 301 -16.65 -5.74 -20.73
N ARG A 302 -16.03 -6.93 -20.61
CA ARG A 302 -16.65 -8.09 -19.98
C ARG A 302 -16.87 -7.86 -18.48
N GLY A 303 -15.86 -7.44 -17.73
CA GLY A 303 -16.02 -7.08 -16.32
C GLY A 303 -16.95 -5.88 -16.13
N ALA A 304 -16.87 -4.87 -17.02
CA ALA A 304 -17.77 -3.73 -17.00
C ALA A 304 -19.25 -4.14 -17.14
N ARG A 305 -19.57 -5.09 -18.02
CA ARG A 305 -20.94 -5.63 -18.17
C ARG A 305 -21.45 -6.30 -16.89
N ALA A 306 -20.59 -7.01 -16.15
CA ALA A 306 -20.97 -7.61 -14.88
C ALA A 306 -21.33 -6.53 -13.83
N LEU A 307 -20.53 -5.47 -13.72
CA LEU A 307 -20.83 -4.33 -12.85
C LEU A 307 -22.16 -3.66 -13.22
N ILE A 308 -22.40 -3.42 -14.51
CA ILE A 308 -23.66 -2.83 -15.01
C ILE A 308 -24.86 -3.71 -14.64
N ALA A 309 -24.76 -5.02 -14.87
CA ALA A 309 -25.84 -5.96 -14.55
C ALA A 309 -26.16 -6.01 -13.05
N ALA A 310 -25.15 -5.83 -12.19
CA ALA A 310 -25.29 -5.85 -10.74
C ALA A 310 -25.56 -4.47 -10.11
N ALA A 311 -25.66 -3.40 -10.90
CA ALA A 311 -25.73 -2.03 -10.40
C ALA A 311 -26.90 -1.76 -9.44
N ALA A 312 -28.02 -2.47 -9.61
CA ALA A 312 -29.19 -2.36 -8.74
C ALA A 312 -29.03 -3.06 -7.37
N HIS A 313 -27.99 -3.88 -7.20
CA HIS A 313 -27.79 -4.73 -6.01
C HIS A 313 -26.66 -4.24 -5.11
N THR A 314 -26.15 -3.02 -5.33
CA THR A 314 -25.03 -2.46 -4.58
C THR A 314 -25.39 -1.17 -3.84
N ARG A 315 -24.52 -0.80 -2.89
CA ARG A 315 -24.51 0.48 -2.19
C ARG A 315 -23.28 1.32 -2.55
N LEU A 316 -22.61 0.97 -3.65
CA LEU A 316 -21.43 1.69 -4.12
C LEU A 316 -21.75 3.17 -4.35
N GLU A 317 -20.98 4.02 -3.69
CA GLU A 317 -20.96 5.47 -3.82
C GLU A 317 -19.87 5.89 -4.81
N THR A 318 -18.75 5.15 -4.86
CA THR A 318 -17.62 5.41 -5.78
C THR A 318 -17.14 4.13 -6.45
N LEU A 319 -16.96 4.19 -7.76
CA LEU A 319 -16.30 3.16 -8.57
C LEU A 319 -15.10 3.78 -9.27
N THR A 320 -13.90 3.24 -9.05
CA THR A 320 -12.66 3.69 -9.73
C THR A 320 -12.20 2.63 -10.72
N ILE A 321 -11.98 3.04 -11.98
CA ILE A 321 -11.56 2.17 -13.09
C ILE A 321 -10.43 2.83 -13.92
N SER A 322 -9.42 3.38 -13.24
CA SER A 322 -8.31 4.05 -13.92
C SER A 322 -7.31 3.04 -14.46
N ARG A 323 -6.69 3.29 -15.62
CA ARG A 323 -5.64 2.42 -16.20
C ARG A 323 -6.12 0.97 -16.40
N ASN A 324 -6.99 0.77 -17.38
CA ASN A 324 -7.50 -0.55 -17.80
C ASN A 324 -7.94 -0.55 -19.28
N PHE A 325 -8.59 -1.62 -19.72
CA PHE A 325 -8.97 -1.87 -21.11
C PHE A 325 -10.44 -1.56 -21.43
N VAL A 326 -11.22 -1.01 -20.47
CA VAL A 326 -12.64 -0.69 -20.69
C VAL A 326 -12.81 0.37 -21.79
N SER A 327 -13.66 0.07 -22.76
CA SER A 327 -13.96 0.92 -23.91
C SER A 327 -14.70 2.20 -23.50
N ALA A 328 -14.58 3.26 -24.31
CA ALA A 328 -15.31 4.51 -24.07
C ALA A 328 -16.83 4.29 -23.98
N SER A 329 -17.36 3.36 -24.80
CA SER A 329 -18.78 2.98 -24.78
C SER A 329 -19.16 2.32 -23.46
N ALA A 330 -18.40 1.34 -22.98
CA ALA A 330 -18.66 0.68 -21.71
C ALA A 330 -18.50 1.63 -20.51
N ARG A 331 -17.55 2.57 -20.54
CA ARG A 331 -17.41 3.64 -19.52
C ARG A 331 -18.65 4.49 -19.44
N GLU A 332 -19.25 4.86 -20.57
CA GLU A 332 -20.47 5.66 -20.58
C GLU A 332 -21.65 4.88 -19.99
N HIS A 333 -21.79 3.60 -20.34
CA HIS A 333 -22.81 2.75 -19.72
C HIS A 333 -22.58 2.60 -18.20
N LEU A 334 -21.34 2.47 -17.73
CA LEU A 334 -21.02 2.43 -16.30
C LEU A 334 -21.44 3.71 -15.56
N ARG A 335 -21.28 4.88 -16.19
CA ARG A 335 -21.74 6.17 -15.60
C ARG A 335 -23.25 6.22 -15.44
N GLN A 336 -23.98 5.58 -16.36
CA GLN A 336 -25.44 5.62 -16.41
C GLN A 336 -26.10 4.51 -15.58
N ALA A 337 -25.41 3.37 -15.40
CA ALA A 337 -26.00 2.17 -14.80
C ALA A 337 -26.16 2.24 -13.28
N GLY A 338 -25.21 2.84 -12.57
CA GLY A 338 -25.17 2.86 -11.12
C GLY A 338 -25.40 4.24 -10.51
N ALA A 339 -25.77 4.25 -9.23
CA ALA A 339 -25.83 5.47 -8.42
C ALA A 339 -24.44 5.95 -7.92
N TRP A 340 -23.36 5.28 -8.34
CA TRP A 340 -21.99 5.61 -7.98
C TRP A 340 -21.45 6.79 -8.80
N THR A 341 -20.43 7.45 -8.25
CA THR A 341 -19.56 8.35 -9.00
C THR A 341 -18.42 7.54 -9.63
N LEU A 342 -18.34 7.56 -10.97
CA LEU A 342 -17.24 6.92 -11.70
C LEU A 342 -15.98 7.81 -11.66
N ARG A 343 -14.88 7.28 -11.09
CA ARG A 343 -13.55 7.90 -11.11
C ARG A 343 -12.65 7.19 -12.12
N ASP A 344 -12.10 7.97 -13.02
CA ASP A 344 -11.36 7.44 -14.16
C ASP A 344 -10.34 8.48 -14.63
N SER A 345 -9.07 8.07 -14.74
CA SER A 345 -8.02 8.91 -15.32
C SER A 345 -8.14 9.04 -16.85
N GLY A 346 -9.01 8.24 -17.49
CA GLY A 346 -9.19 8.18 -18.94
C GLY A 346 -8.03 7.51 -19.68
N GLN A 347 -7.00 7.07 -18.96
CA GLN A 347 -5.83 6.39 -19.51
C GLN A 347 -6.14 4.91 -19.69
N ARG A 348 -5.93 4.40 -20.90
CA ARG A 348 -5.96 2.96 -21.17
C ARG A 348 -4.60 2.35 -20.88
N LEU A 349 -4.56 1.08 -20.47
CA LEU A 349 -3.28 0.41 -20.25
C LEU A 349 -2.51 0.26 -21.57
N ASP A 350 -3.21 0.23 -22.71
CA ASP A 350 -2.69 0.14 -24.07
C ASP A 350 -1.64 1.23 -24.38
N ASP A 351 -1.68 2.37 -23.68
CA ASP A 351 -0.68 3.45 -23.82
C ASP A 351 0.67 3.11 -23.16
N TRP A 352 0.71 2.05 -22.35
CA TRP A 352 1.85 1.59 -21.53
C TRP A 352 2.25 0.13 -21.79
N VAL A 353 1.40 -0.60 -22.51
CA VAL A 353 1.64 -1.96 -22.97
C VAL A 353 2.43 -1.88 -24.28
N ALA A 354 3.50 -2.66 -24.41
CA ALA A 354 4.29 -2.68 -25.64
C ALA A 354 3.36 -3.00 -26.84
N PRO A 355 3.55 -2.39 -28.03
CA PRO A 355 2.65 -2.53 -29.18
C PRO A 355 2.37 -3.99 -29.59
N GLU A 356 3.30 -4.89 -29.27
CA GLU A 356 3.21 -6.34 -29.49
C GLU A 356 2.11 -7.05 -28.66
N PHE A 357 1.60 -6.44 -27.59
CA PHE A 357 0.52 -7.01 -26.77
C PHE A 357 -0.81 -6.24 -26.89
N ALA A 358 -0.89 -5.24 -27.77
CA ALA A 358 -2.10 -4.45 -27.99
C ALA A 358 -3.23 -5.24 -28.66
N ASP A 359 -2.90 -6.30 -29.41
CA ASP A 359 -3.85 -7.14 -30.16
C ASP A 359 -4.49 -8.26 -29.30
N VAL A 360 -4.10 -8.39 -28.02
CA VAL A 360 -4.59 -9.43 -27.09
C VAL A 360 -5.86 -8.99 -26.33
N PHE A 361 -6.19 -7.70 -26.30
CA PHE A 361 -7.31 -7.09 -25.56
C PHE A 361 -8.34 -6.45 -26.49
#